data_AF-A0A259PD15-F1
#
_entry.id   AF-A0A259PD15-F1
#
_cell.length_a   1.000
_cell.length_b   1.000
_cell.length_c   1.000
_cell.angle_alpha   90.00
_cell.angle_beta   90.00
_cell.angle_gamma   90.00
#
_symmetry.space_group_name_H-M   'P 1'
#
loop_
_entity.id
_entity.type
_entity.pdbx_description
1 polymer ?
#
loop_
_entity_poly.entity_id
_entity_poly.type
_entity_poly.pdbx_seq_one_letter_code
_entity_poly.pdbx_strand_id
1 'polypeptide(L)'
;MNASANLPPCPACKEDMTYPDGENYVCAQCGHEWPMAEDADESEAGLIVKDANGNLLADGDSVTLIKDLKVKGSSTTLKVGTKIKG
;
A
#
# COMPACT_ATOMS: atom_id res chain seq x y z
N MET A 1 41.67 1.89 3.34
CA MET A 1 40.70 2.35 2.33
C MET A 1 39.66 1.25 2.18
N ASN A 2 38.47 1.41 2.74
CA ASN A 2 37.24 0.74 2.31
C ASN A 2 36.10 1.23 3.20
N ALA A 3 35.47 2.31 2.78
CA ALA A 3 34.19 2.74 3.31
C ALA A 3 33.13 1.86 2.66
N SER A 4 32.93 0.65 3.19
CA SER A 4 31.73 -0.14 2.93
C SER A 4 30.58 0.58 3.63
N ALA A 5 30.08 1.65 2.98
CA ALA A 5 28.78 2.20 3.28
C ALA A 5 27.79 1.03 3.16
N ASN A 6 27.01 0.83 4.21
CA ASN A 6 26.02 -0.25 4.34
C ASN A 6 24.84 -0.01 3.39
N LEU A 7 25.09 -0.07 2.09
CA LEU A 7 24.15 0.22 1.01
C LEU A 7 23.55 -1.10 0.50
N PRO A 8 22.26 -1.11 0.12
CA PRO A 8 21.62 -2.32 -0.36
C PRO A 8 22.22 -2.76 -1.70
N PRO A 9 22.37 -4.08 -1.93
CA PRO A 9 22.73 -4.61 -3.24
C PRO A 9 21.65 -4.23 -4.27
N CYS A 10 22.07 -4.07 -5.51
CA CYS A 10 21.16 -3.74 -6.60
C CYS A 10 20.11 -4.85 -6.81
N PRO A 11 18.80 -4.55 -6.85
CA PRO A 11 17.76 -5.57 -7.03
C PRO A 11 17.77 -6.20 -8.43
N ALA A 12 18.29 -5.50 -9.45
CA ALA A 12 18.33 -5.98 -10.83
C ALA A 12 19.50 -6.93 -11.10
N CYS A 13 20.71 -6.60 -10.62
CA CYS A 13 21.93 -7.37 -10.91
C CYS A 13 22.58 -8.03 -9.68
N LYS A 14 22.09 -7.76 -8.47
CA LYS A 14 22.55 -8.35 -7.19
C LYS A 14 24.00 -8.05 -6.81
N GLU A 15 24.56 -7.00 -7.41
CA GLU A 15 25.91 -6.52 -7.10
C GLU A 15 25.86 -5.42 -6.03
N ASP A 16 26.93 -5.31 -5.25
CA ASP A 16 27.04 -4.35 -4.13
C ASP A 16 27.48 -2.93 -4.58
N MET A 17 27.61 -2.69 -5.89
CA MET A 17 28.05 -1.42 -6.46
C MET A 17 26.89 -0.42 -6.64
N THR A 18 26.26 -0.08 -5.52
CA THR A 18 25.19 0.93 -5.42
C THR A 18 25.75 2.24 -4.87
N TYR A 19 25.28 3.38 -5.36
CA TYR A 19 25.59 4.68 -4.78
C TYR A 19 24.33 5.56 -4.70
N PRO A 20 24.27 6.48 -3.73
CA PRO A 20 23.19 7.45 -3.65
C PRO A 20 23.33 8.56 -4.70
N ASP A 21 22.27 8.82 -5.48
CA ASP A 21 22.16 9.96 -6.39
C ASP A 21 20.83 10.71 -6.11
N GLY A 22 20.92 11.87 -5.45
CA GLY A 22 19.74 12.59 -4.97
C GLY A 22 18.91 11.76 -3.98
N GLU A 23 17.66 11.47 -4.32
CA GLU A 23 16.70 10.70 -3.52
C GLU A 23 16.66 9.21 -3.91
N ASN A 24 17.44 8.79 -4.92
CA ASN A 24 17.45 7.44 -5.46
C ASN A 24 18.82 6.75 -5.31
N TYR A 25 18.80 5.45 -5.06
CA TYR A 25 19.95 4.57 -5.26
C TYR A 25 20.14 4.26 -6.73
N VAL A 26 21.38 4.38 -7.22
CA VAL A 26 21.77 4.06 -8.60
C VAL A 26 22.83 2.96 -8.59
N CYS A 27 22.65 1.95 -9.44
CA CYS A 27 23.62 0.90 -9.65
C CYS A 27 24.65 1.31 -10.72
N ALA A 28 25.93 1.33 -10.36
CA ALA A 28 27.02 1.67 -11.29
C ALA A 28 27.28 0.62 -12.37
N GLN A 29 26.78 -0.61 -12.20
CA GLN A 29 27.00 -1.72 -13.13
C GLN A 29 25.95 -1.75 -14.25
N CYS A 30 24.67 -1.69 -13.88
CA CYS A 30 23.57 -1.84 -14.83
C CYS A 30 22.76 -0.56 -15.07
N GLY A 31 23.05 0.52 -14.33
CA GLY A 31 22.32 1.78 -14.43
C GLY A 31 20.90 1.75 -13.87
N HIS A 32 20.53 0.70 -13.11
CA HIS A 32 19.23 0.63 -12.46
C HIS A 32 19.13 1.66 -11.34
N GLU A 33 18.03 2.40 -11.30
CA GLU A 33 17.72 3.45 -10.33
C GLU A 33 16.46 3.06 -9.56
N TRP A 34 16.50 3.19 -8.22
CA TRP A 34 15.37 2.90 -7.34
C TRP A 34 15.39 3.81 -6.11
N PRO A 35 14.24 4.09 -5.47
CA PRO A 35 14.18 5.12 -4.43
C PRO A 35 14.84 4.66 -3.12
N MET A 36 15.47 5.60 -2.40
CA MET A 36 16.17 5.30 -1.13
C MET A 36 15.23 5.17 0.06
N ALA A 37 14.23 6.04 0.09
CA ALA A 37 13.05 5.84 0.89
C ALA A 37 12.10 4.98 0.04
N GLU A 38 11.44 4.01 0.64
CA GLU A 38 10.11 3.69 0.13
C GLU A 38 9.32 4.98 0.34
N ASP A 39 9.24 5.84 -0.68
CA ASP A 39 8.20 6.83 -0.74
C ASP A 39 6.92 6.02 -0.58
N ALA A 40 6.40 6.09 0.64
CA ALA A 40 5.02 5.88 0.93
C ALA A 40 4.26 6.95 0.16
N ASP A 41 4.23 6.80 -1.17
CA ASP A 41 3.18 7.29 -2.04
C ASP A 41 1.91 6.46 -1.75
N GLU A 42 1.55 6.39 -0.46
CA GLU A 42 0.18 6.17 0.01
C GLU A 42 -0.56 7.53 0.09
N SER A 43 0.13 8.63 -0.25
CA SER A 43 -0.46 9.97 -0.34
C SER A 43 -1.55 10.09 -1.42
N GLU A 44 -1.56 9.20 -2.41
CA GLU A 44 -2.62 9.09 -3.43
C GLU A 44 -3.38 7.74 -3.37
N ALA A 45 -3.13 6.91 -2.35
CA ALA A 45 -3.95 5.73 -2.08
C ALA A 45 -5.05 6.12 -1.09
N GLY A 46 -6.11 6.73 -1.61
CA GLY A 46 -7.35 6.94 -0.85
C GLY A 46 -7.72 5.69 -0.05
N LEU A 47 -8.30 5.89 1.14
CA LEU A 47 -8.72 4.85 2.09
C LEU A 47 -9.02 3.50 1.41
N ILE A 48 -8.12 2.51 1.58
CA ILE A 48 -8.28 1.19 0.96
C ILE A 48 -9.41 0.46 1.68
N VAL A 49 -10.63 0.62 1.18
CA VAL A 49 -11.81 -0.06 1.70
C VAL A 49 -11.96 -1.41 1.01
N LYS A 50 -12.00 -2.48 1.80
CA LYS A 50 -12.21 -3.85 1.31
C LYS A 50 -13.50 -4.44 1.90
N ASP A 51 -14.16 -5.27 1.12
CA ASP A 51 -15.27 -6.09 1.62
C ASP A 51 -14.77 -7.29 2.45
N ALA A 52 -15.69 -8.04 3.03
CA ALA A 52 -15.38 -9.23 3.83
C ALA A 52 -14.76 -10.39 3.02
N ASN A 53 -14.83 -10.35 1.69
CA ASN A 53 -14.22 -11.32 0.77
C ASN A 53 -12.84 -10.86 0.26
N GLY A 54 -12.40 -9.64 0.61
CA GLY A 54 -11.14 -9.06 0.18
C GLY A 54 -11.20 -8.25 -1.11
N ASN A 55 -12.40 -8.00 -1.66
CA ASN A 55 -12.56 -7.17 -2.86
C ASN A 55 -12.38 -5.69 -2.52
N LEU A 56 -11.65 -4.96 -3.36
CA LEU A 56 -11.53 -3.50 -3.25
C LEU A 56 -12.85 -2.83 -3.61
N LEU A 57 -13.31 -1.90 -2.77
CA LEU A 57 -14.52 -1.13 -3.00
C LEU A 57 -14.16 0.27 -3.47
N ALA A 58 -14.89 0.74 -4.48
CA ALA A 58 -14.81 2.09 -5.01
C ALA A 58 -16.08 2.89 -4.66
N ASP A 59 -16.04 4.19 -4.90
CA ASP A 59 -17.23 5.04 -4.77
C ASP A 59 -18.31 4.63 -5.79
N GLY A 60 -19.57 4.62 -5.37
CA GLY A 60 -20.71 4.16 -6.18
C GLY A 60 -20.99 2.65 -6.14
N ASP A 61 -20.17 1.86 -5.43
CA ASP A 61 -20.42 0.43 -5.27
C ASP A 61 -21.57 0.13 -4.29
N SER A 62 -22.19 -1.05 -4.47
CA SER A 62 -23.25 -1.52 -3.57
C SER A 62 -22.76 -2.64 -2.66
N VAL A 63 -22.76 -2.41 -1.35
CA VAL A 63 -22.34 -3.39 -0.35
C VAL A 63 -23.54 -4.03 0.35
N THR A 64 -23.37 -5.25 0.85
CA THR A 64 -24.41 -5.96 1.62
C THR A 64 -23.86 -6.42 2.97
N LEU A 65 -24.64 -6.24 4.03
CA LEU A 65 -24.26 -6.69 5.36
C LEU A 65 -24.25 -8.22 5.44
N ILE A 66 -23.11 -8.79 5.85
CA ILE A 66 -22.96 -10.24 6.08
C ILE A 66 -23.28 -10.65 7.53
N LYS A 67 -23.44 -9.69 8.45
CA LYS A 67 -23.70 -9.91 9.87
C LYS A 67 -24.63 -8.83 10.41
N ASP A 68 -25.33 -9.15 11.49
CA ASP A 68 -26.13 -8.19 12.24
C ASP A 68 -25.21 -7.18 12.95
N LEU A 69 -25.51 -5.89 12.79
CA LEU A 69 -24.74 -4.78 13.34
C LEU A 69 -25.66 -3.90 14.19
N LYS A 70 -25.35 -3.79 15.48
CA LYS A 70 -26.03 -2.85 16.38
C LYS A 70 -25.36 -1.48 16.27
N VAL A 71 -26.12 -0.46 15.87
CA VAL A 71 -25.60 0.89 15.74
C VAL A 71 -25.51 1.53 17.13
N LYS A 72 -24.31 1.97 17.53
CA LYS A 72 -24.13 2.67 18.80
C LYS A 72 -24.83 4.03 18.73
N GLY A 73 -25.68 4.34 19.70
CA GLY A 73 -26.46 5.59 19.74
C GLY A 73 -27.81 5.55 19.03
N SER A 74 -28.16 4.42 18.40
CA SER A 74 -29.51 4.16 17.87
C SER A 74 -30.09 2.88 18.49
N SER A 75 -31.42 2.81 18.61
CA SER A 75 -32.12 1.57 18.98
C SER A 75 -32.27 0.60 17.80
N THR A 76 -31.88 1.02 16.59
CA THR A 76 -31.98 0.22 15.37
C THR A 76 -30.80 -0.74 15.23
N THR A 77 -31.10 -1.99 14.91
CA THR A 77 -30.11 -3.02 14.54
C THR A 77 -30.20 -3.24 13.04
N LEU A 78 -29.08 -3.09 12.33
CA LEU A 78 -28.97 -3.41 10.91
C LEU A 78 -28.85 -4.92 10.77
N LYS A 79 -29.76 -5.52 10.01
CA LYS A 79 -29.80 -6.97 9.82
C LYS A 79 -28.93 -7.40 8.65
N VAL A 80 -28.41 -8.63 8.73
CA VAL A 80 -27.81 -9.32 7.59
C VAL A 80 -28.71 -9.24 6.36
N GLY A 81 -28.12 -9.02 5.19
CA GLY A 81 -28.85 -8.83 3.92
C GLY A 81 -29.26 -7.39 3.63
N THR A 82 -29.04 -6.44 4.54
CA THR A 82 -29.26 -5.02 4.25
C THR A 82 -28.27 -4.55 3.18
N LYS A 83 -28.80 -4.06 2.05
CA LYS A 83 -28.01 -3.49 0.95
C LYS A 83 -27.83 -1.99 1.16
N ILE A 84 -26.60 -1.51 1.07
CA ILE A 84 -26.21 -0.11 1.17
C ILE A 84 -25.55 0.29 -0.16
N LYS A 85 -25.88 1.48 -0.66
CA LYS A 85 -25.29 2.03 -1.88
C LYS A 85 -24.48 3.28 -1.49
N GLY A 86 -23.25 3.37 -2.00
CA GLY A 86 -22.43 4.59 -1.97
C GLY A 86 -22.92 5.58 -3.01
#